data_AF-A0A9W8UJ69-F1
#
_entry.id   AF-A0A9W8UJ69-F1
#
_cell.length_a   1.000
_cell.length_b   1.000
_cell.length_c   1.000
_cell.angle_alpha   90.00
_cell.angle_beta   90.00
_cell.angle_gamma   90.00
#
_symmetry.space_group_name_H-M   'P 1'
#
loop_
_entity.id
_entity.type
_entity.pdbx_description
1 polymer ?
#
loop_
_entity_poly.entity_id
_entity_poly.type
_entity_poly.pdbx_seq_one_letter_code
_entity_poly.pdbx_strand_id
1 'polypeptide(L)'
;MVLKTAGVYVAQLTLAITVVAGTTAFVWAPPSVAIVPSQGRITILGYANALGARYLLLPVSVLGTCLLLTKPMGAGALSLMMWQLLALFEVLDLNGLKTETIGPVMLAVLGNFYFFKTGHQAILSSIQWDAVFIPLFAVRYPWAPLVVAANTFAAQILAIASLPLVALWKVGPKQRGVLETVSRALAVYLAYYAVEALATMACAGWLRRHLMLYRVFSPRFMTAGLLLLLLDVLGILITLTGVRSNSLAISEVFGWAE
;
A
#
# COMPACT_ATOMS: atom_id res chain seq x y z
N MET A 1 32.19 -7.55 -12.94
CA MET A 1 31.15 -7.32 -13.97
C MET A 1 30.01 -8.33 -13.86
N VAL A 2 30.31 -9.65 -13.86
CA VAL A 2 29.32 -10.74 -13.79
C VAL A 2 28.36 -10.63 -12.59
N LEU A 3 28.85 -10.37 -11.37
CA LEU A 3 28.01 -10.26 -10.18
C LEU A 3 27.00 -9.11 -10.25
N LYS A 4 27.42 -7.94 -10.77
CA LYS A 4 26.52 -6.79 -10.96
C LYS A 4 25.43 -7.12 -11.99
N THR A 5 25.81 -7.73 -13.10
CA THR A 5 24.87 -8.14 -14.14
C THR A 5 23.87 -9.17 -13.63
N ALA A 6 24.33 -10.17 -12.89
CA ALA A 6 23.47 -11.16 -12.25
C ALA A 6 22.50 -10.52 -11.25
N GLY A 7 22.98 -9.61 -10.39
CA GLY A 7 22.13 -8.90 -9.43
C GLY A 7 21.00 -8.10 -10.09
N VAL A 8 21.28 -7.40 -11.18
CA VAL A 8 20.26 -6.66 -11.93
C VAL A 8 19.22 -7.60 -12.56
N TYR A 9 19.64 -8.73 -13.14
CA TYR A 9 18.70 -9.70 -13.69
C TYR A 9 17.84 -10.37 -12.61
N VAL A 10 18.43 -10.68 -11.44
CA VAL A 10 17.66 -11.16 -10.29
C VAL A 10 16.62 -10.12 -9.88
N ALA A 11 16.99 -8.85 -9.76
CA ALA A 11 16.06 -7.78 -9.43
C ALA A 11 14.93 -7.63 -10.48
N GLN A 12 15.26 -7.69 -11.78
CA GLN A 12 14.26 -7.65 -12.84
C GLN A 12 13.29 -8.84 -12.78
N LEU A 13 13.81 -10.04 -12.53
CA LEU A 13 13.00 -11.24 -12.38
C LEU A 13 12.12 -11.16 -11.12
N THR A 14 12.65 -10.66 -10.01
CA THR A 14 11.86 -10.41 -8.80
C THR A 14 10.76 -9.39 -9.06
N LEU A 15 11.03 -8.26 -9.75
CA LEU A 15 9.98 -7.31 -10.15
C LEU A 15 8.93 -7.93 -11.06
N ALA A 16 9.34 -8.76 -12.01
CA ALA A 16 8.40 -9.47 -12.88
C ALA A 16 7.49 -10.39 -12.06
N ILE A 17 8.03 -11.08 -11.05
CA ILE A 17 7.24 -11.92 -10.14
C ILE A 17 6.31 -11.07 -9.27
N THR A 18 6.81 -10.03 -8.61
CA THR A 18 6.02 -9.29 -7.60
C THR A 18 4.98 -8.38 -8.24
N VAL A 19 5.32 -7.73 -9.36
CA VAL A 19 4.41 -6.81 -10.06
C VAL A 19 3.54 -7.55 -11.06
N VAL A 20 4.12 -8.27 -12.02
CA VAL A 20 3.34 -8.90 -13.10
C VAL A 20 2.65 -10.15 -12.59
N ALA A 21 3.43 -11.16 -12.16
CA ALA A 21 2.84 -12.43 -11.73
C ALA A 21 1.94 -12.25 -10.49
N GLY A 22 2.34 -11.38 -9.55
CA GLY A 22 1.58 -11.07 -8.34
C GLY A 22 0.23 -10.40 -8.63
N THR A 23 0.18 -9.39 -9.51
CA THR A 23 -1.10 -8.76 -9.88
C THR A 23 -1.98 -9.68 -10.70
N THR A 24 -1.41 -10.47 -11.63
CA THR A 24 -2.17 -11.47 -12.38
C THR A 24 -2.72 -12.56 -11.46
N ALA A 25 -1.91 -13.03 -10.50
CA ALA A 25 -2.34 -13.99 -9.50
C ALA A 25 -3.47 -13.40 -8.67
N PHE A 26 -3.38 -12.15 -8.22
CA PHE A 26 -4.47 -11.53 -7.48
C PHE A 26 -5.78 -11.47 -8.28
N VAL A 27 -5.73 -11.06 -9.55
CA VAL A 27 -6.93 -10.93 -10.40
C VAL A 27 -7.59 -12.29 -10.65
N TRP A 28 -6.80 -13.35 -10.86
CA TRP A 28 -7.29 -14.67 -11.28
C TRP A 28 -7.39 -15.69 -10.15
N ALA A 29 -6.81 -15.42 -8.97
CA ALA A 29 -6.84 -16.38 -7.86
C ALA A 29 -8.27 -16.60 -7.36
N PRO A 30 -8.65 -17.87 -7.14
CA PRO A 30 -9.92 -18.19 -6.49
C PRO A 30 -9.95 -17.68 -5.05
N PRO A 31 -11.13 -17.64 -4.41
CA PRO A 31 -11.25 -17.34 -2.99
C PRO A 31 -10.36 -18.26 -2.13
N SER A 32 -9.64 -17.68 -1.16
CA SER A 32 -8.75 -18.38 -0.24
C SER A 32 -9.52 -19.18 0.82
N VAL A 33 -10.18 -20.25 0.38
CA VAL A 33 -11.15 -21.03 1.16
C VAL A 33 -10.90 -22.53 0.92
N ALA A 34 -10.95 -23.34 1.98
CA ALA A 34 -10.79 -24.79 1.88
C ALA A 34 -12.11 -25.51 2.14
N ILE A 35 -12.46 -26.47 1.29
CA ILE A 35 -13.67 -27.28 1.41
C ILE A 35 -13.29 -28.62 2.03
N VAL A 36 -13.82 -28.91 3.22
CA VAL A 36 -13.57 -30.17 3.91
C VAL A 36 -14.89 -30.94 4.03
N PRO A 37 -15.01 -32.13 3.40
CA PRO A 37 -16.18 -32.97 3.60
C PRO A 37 -16.12 -33.60 4.99
N SER A 38 -17.16 -33.42 5.81
CA SER A 38 -17.28 -34.04 7.13
C SER A 38 -18.64 -34.71 7.26
N GLN A 39 -18.66 -36.06 7.22
CA GLN A 39 -19.82 -36.94 7.45
C GLN A 39 -21.20 -36.32 7.11
N GLY A 40 -21.46 -36.10 5.81
CA GLY A 40 -22.74 -35.59 5.32
C GLY A 40 -22.95 -34.07 5.37
N ARG A 41 -21.97 -33.30 5.86
CA ARG A 41 -21.94 -31.83 5.79
C ARG A 41 -20.68 -31.36 5.06
N ILE A 42 -20.83 -30.33 4.24
CA ILE A 42 -19.71 -29.65 3.58
C ILE A 42 -19.33 -28.46 4.47
N THR A 43 -18.15 -28.52 5.11
CA THR A 43 -17.64 -27.39 5.90
C THR A 43 -16.67 -26.57 5.06
N ILE A 44 -16.86 -25.25 5.09
CA ILE A 44 -16.10 -24.29 4.31
C ILE A 44 -15.19 -23.52 5.28
N LEU A 45 -13.91 -23.85 5.30
CA LEU A 45 -12.91 -23.21 6.15
C LEU A 45 -12.46 -21.88 5.53
N GLY A 46 -12.40 -20.82 6.34
CA GLY A 46 -12.01 -19.48 5.88
C GLY A 46 -13.16 -18.63 5.35
N TYR A 47 -14.40 -19.13 5.36
CA TYR A 47 -15.59 -18.38 4.91
C TYR A 47 -15.73 -17.02 5.61
N ALA A 48 -15.42 -16.96 6.92
CA ALA A 48 -15.52 -15.72 7.70
C ALA A 48 -14.52 -14.62 7.29
N ASN A 49 -13.44 -14.95 6.56
CA ASN A 49 -12.46 -13.99 6.08
C ASN A 49 -12.22 -14.11 4.56
N ALA A 50 -13.23 -14.55 3.80
CA ALA A 50 -13.07 -14.78 2.37
C ALA A 50 -12.65 -13.50 1.62
N LEU A 51 -13.25 -12.35 1.97
CA LEU A 51 -12.94 -11.06 1.33
C LEU A 51 -11.55 -10.54 1.72
N GLY A 52 -11.20 -10.56 3.00
CA GLY A 52 -9.92 -10.06 3.49
C GLY A 52 -8.73 -10.94 3.11
N ALA A 53 -8.87 -12.28 3.23
CA ALA A 53 -7.80 -13.22 2.94
C ALA A 53 -7.38 -13.21 1.46
N ARG A 54 -8.35 -13.05 0.54
CA ARG A 54 -8.03 -12.90 -0.89
C ARG A 54 -7.42 -11.53 -1.19
N TYR A 55 -7.99 -10.45 -0.65
CA TYR A 55 -7.46 -9.10 -0.86
C TYR A 55 -6.00 -8.97 -0.38
N LEU A 56 -5.63 -9.66 0.70
CA LEU A 56 -4.29 -9.65 1.28
C LEU A 56 -3.16 -10.02 0.29
N LEU A 57 -3.46 -10.79 -0.76
CA LEU A 57 -2.48 -11.15 -1.79
C LEU A 57 -1.89 -9.91 -2.51
N LEU A 58 -2.68 -8.86 -2.69
CA LEU A 58 -2.24 -7.63 -3.35
C LEU A 58 -1.25 -6.84 -2.48
N PRO A 59 -1.53 -6.50 -1.21
CA PRO A 59 -0.53 -5.87 -0.34
C PRO A 59 0.76 -6.68 -0.18
N VAL A 60 0.67 -8.02 -0.19
CA VAL A 60 1.85 -8.90 -0.15
C VAL A 60 2.70 -8.78 -1.42
N SER A 61 2.08 -8.69 -2.60
CA SER A 61 2.82 -8.51 -3.85
C SER A 61 3.45 -7.11 -3.95
N VAL A 62 2.74 -6.09 -3.46
CA VAL A 62 3.26 -4.71 -3.32
C VAL A 62 4.44 -4.68 -2.34
N LEU A 63 4.33 -5.34 -1.18
CA LEU A 63 5.42 -5.46 -0.21
C LEU A 63 6.67 -6.06 -0.87
N GLY A 64 6.55 -7.17 -1.61
CA GLY A 64 7.68 -7.78 -2.30
C GLY A 64 8.41 -6.80 -3.24
N THR A 65 7.64 -5.97 -3.96
CA THR A 65 8.19 -4.92 -4.83
C THR A 65 8.92 -3.85 -4.01
N CYS A 66 8.32 -3.36 -2.93
CA CYS A 66 8.91 -2.37 -2.04
C CYS A 66 10.17 -2.88 -1.32
N LEU A 67 10.19 -4.16 -0.90
CA LEU A 67 11.34 -4.79 -0.25
C LEU A 67 12.55 -4.85 -1.18
N LEU A 68 12.33 -5.17 -2.46
CA LEU A 68 13.41 -5.21 -3.45
C LEU A 68 13.99 -3.82 -3.72
N LEU A 69 13.12 -2.81 -3.84
CA LEU A 69 13.53 -1.46 -4.21
C LEU A 69 14.10 -0.64 -3.06
N THR A 70 13.94 -1.09 -1.81
CA THR A 70 14.47 -0.41 -0.63
C THR A 70 15.80 -1.00 -0.15
N LYS A 71 16.60 -0.18 0.53
CA LYS A 71 17.86 -0.63 1.14
C LYS A 71 17.55 -1.67 2.23
N PRO A 72 18.49 -2.58 2.58
CA PRO A 72 18.22 -3.72 3.48
C PRO A 72 17.60 -3.33 4.84
N MET A 73 18.06 -2.22 5.43
CA MET A 73 17.49 -1.70 6.68
C MET A 73 16.05 -1.19 6.49
N GLY A 74 15.77 -0.54 5.36
CA GLY A 74 14.43 -0.10 4.99
C GLY A 74 13.51 -1.29 4.70
N ALA A 75 14.02 -2.35 4.07
CA ALA A 75 13.28 -3.58 3.85
C ALA A 75 12.85 -4.23 5.19
N GLY A 76 13.76 -4.28 6.18
CA GLY A 76 13.42 -4.72 7.53
C GLY A 76 12.33 -3.86 8.18
N ALA A 77 12.39 -2.53 8.01
CA ALA A 77 11.34 -1.64 8.50
C ALA A 77 9.99 -1.89 7.81
N LEU A 78 9.95 -2.08 6.50
CA LEU A 78 8.72 -2.38 5.76
C LEU A 78 8.11 -3.74 6.13
N SER A 79 8.93 -4.74 6.41
CA SER A 79 8.46 -6.03 6.93
C SER A 79 7.77 -5.87 8.29
N LEU A 80 8.34 -5.05 9.18
CA LEU A 80 7.70 -4.69 10.45
C LEU A 80 6.43 -3.87 10.24
N MET A 81 6.40 -2.98 9.24
CA MET A 81 5.19 -2.25 8.88
C MET A 81 4.07 -3.20 8.47
N MET A 82 4.36 -4.20 7.64
CA MET A 82 3.36 -5.20 7.25
C MET A 82 2.80 -5.94 8.48
N TRP A 83 3.67 -6.33 9.41
CA TRP A 83 3.23 -6.92 10.68
C TRP A 83 2.31 -5.99 11.47
N GLN A 84 2.68 -4.71 11.59
CA GLN A 84 1.87 -3.72 12.30
C GLN A 84 0.54 -3.43 11.61
N LEU A 85 0.47 -3.47 10.28
CA LEU A 85 -0.78 -3.34 9.53
C LEU A 85 -1.72 -4.51 9.83
N LEU A 86 -1.22 -5.74 9.82
CA LEU A 86 -2.01 -6.93 10.18
C LEU A 86 -2.52 -6.86 11.62
N ALA A 87 -1.66 -6.44 12.56
CA ALA A 87 -2.05 -6.22 13.94
C ALA A 87 -3.11 -5.12 14.08
N LEU A 88 -3.00 -4.02 13.32
CA LEU A 88 -4.00 -2.96 13.29
C LEU A 88 -5.36 -3.49 12.83
N PHE A 89 -5.41 -4.27 11.75
CA PHE A 89 -6.66 -4.84 11.25
C PHE A 89 -7.31 -5.79 12.26
N GLU A 90 -6.49 -6.58 12.96
CA GLU A 90 -6.96 -7.45 14.03
C GLU A 90 -7.54 -6.65 15.21
N VAL A 91 -6.86 -5.59 15.64
CA VAL A 91 -7.34 -4.71 16.72
C VAL A 91 -8.64 -4.00 16.33
N LEU A 92 -8.78 -3.57 15.07
CA LEU A 92 -10.01 -2.93 14.58
C LEU A 92 -11.18 -3.91 14.54
N ASP A 93 -10.94 -5.16 14.13
CA ASP A 93 -11.95 -6.22 14.14
C ASP A 93 -12.41 -6.56 15.56
N LEU A 94 -11.46 -6.78 16.48
CA LEU A 94 -11.76 -7.15 17.87
C LEU A 94 -12.56 -6.07 18.62
N ASN A 95 -12.35 -4.79 18.28
CA ASN A 95 -13.08 -3.67 18.89
C ASN A 95 -14.32 -3.24 18.10
N GLY A 96 -14.63 -3.89 16.96
CA GLY A 96 -15.78 -3.51 16.13
C GLY A 96 -15.66 -2.14 15.46
N LEU A 97 -14.44 -1.64 15.23
CA LEU A 97 -14.15 -0.27 14.77
C LEU A 97 -13.95 -0.17 13.25
N LYS A 98 -14.44 -1.14 12.45
CA LYS A 98 -14.20 -1.21 11.00
C LYS A 98 -14.80 -0.04 10.21
N THR A 99 -15.88 0.55 10.72
CA THR A 99 -16.58 1.70 10.10
C THR A 99 -16.08 3.05 10.60
N GLU A 100 -15.28 3.05 11.67
CA GLU A 100 -14.79 4.26 12.30
C GLU A 100 -13.60 4.86 11.54
N THR A 101 -13.42 6.16 11.69
CA THR A 101 -12.34 6.90 11.02
C THR A 101 -10.95 6.59 11.59
N ILE A 102 -10.89 5.92 12.75
CA ILE A 102 -9.64 5.57 13.44
C ILE A 102 -8.76 4.68 12.56
N GLY A 103 -9.33 3.68 11.89
CA GLY A 103 -8.57 2.74 11.05
C GLY A 103 -7.80 3.44 9.93
N PRO A 104 -8.47 4.18 9.03
CA PRO A 104 -7.80 4.92 7.96
C PRO A 104 -6.78 5.96 8.45
N VAL A 105 -7.08 6.66 9.55
CA VAL A 105 -6.16 7.66 10.12
C VAL A 105 -4.90 7.00 10.67
N MET A 106 -5.03 5.92 11.45
CA MET A 106 -3.87 5.19 11.98
C MET A 106 -3.01 4.59 10.86
N LEU A 107 -3.64 4.18 9.77
CA LEU A 107 -2.95 3.68 8.59
C LEU A 107 -2.10 4.79 7.92
N ALA A 108 -2.63 6.00 7.81
CA ALA A 108 -1.88 7.16 7.31
C ALA A 108 -0.70 7.52 8.23
N VAL A 109 -0.93 7.50 9.55
CA VAL A 109 0.13 7.70 10.56
C VAL A 109 1.24 6.66 10.41
N LEU A 110 0.91 5.37 10.24
CA LEU A 110 1.90 4.31 10.00
C LEU A 110 2.68 4.54 8.71
N GLY A 111 2.03 4.94 7.62
CA GLY A 111 2.68 5.28 6.36
C GLY A 111 3.75 6.36 6.53
N ASN A 112 3.41 7.45 7.23
CA ASN A 112 4.36 8.54 7.52
C ASN A 112 5.45 8.14 8.51
N PHE A 113 5.12 7.35 9.54
CA PHE A 113 6.11 6.85 10.48
C PHE A 113 7.18 6.00 9.78
N TYR A 114 6.75 5.08 8.92
CA TYR A 114 7.67 4.20 8.21
C TYR A 114 8.43 4.86 7.07
N PHE A 115 7.91 5.94 6.49
CA PHE A 115 8.70 6.79 5.59
C PHE A 115 10.00 7.26 6.25
N PHE A 116 9.94 7.75 7.50
CA PHE A 116 11.16 8.13 8.22
C PHE A 116 11.97 6.92 8.69
N LYS A 117 11.33 5.79 9.05
CA LYS A 117 12.05 4.57 9.46
C LYS A 117 12.82 3.89 8.33
N THR A 118 12.40 4.07 7.08
CA THR A 118 13.15 3.60 5.91
C THR A 118 14.38 4.46 5.59
N GLY A 119 14.60 5.55 6.35
CA GLY A 119 15.75 6.44 6.21
C GLY A 119 15.53 7.61 5.25
N HIS A 120 14.32 7.79 4.73
CA HIS A 120 13.97 8.93 3.91
C HIS A 120 13.74 10.19 4.76
N GLN A 121 13.96 11.34 4.13
CA GLN A 121 13.70 12.65 4.72
C GLN A 121 12.96 13.51 3.69
N ALA A 122 12.21 14.49 4.18
CA ALA A 122 11.44 15.41 3.34
C ALA A 122 12.33 16.56 2.80
N ILE A 123 13.47 16.21 2.20
CA ILE A 123 14.45 17.13 1.60
C ILE A 123 14.91 16.54 0.25
N LEU A 124 15.09 17.37 -0.77
CA LEU A 124 15.45 16.88 -2.11
C LEU A 124 16.80 16.14 -2.16
N SER A 125 17.75 16.52 -1.30
CA SER A 125 19.08 15.91 -1.26
C SER A 125 19.10 14.49 -0.66
N SER A 126 18.05 14.07 0.05
CA SER A 126 17.97 12.73 0.65
C SER A 126 17.32 11.69 -0.26
N ILE A 127 16.88 12.07 -1.47
CA ILE A 127 16.32 11.14 -2.45
C ILE A 127 17.39 10.13 -2.85
N GLN A 128 17.06 8.84 -2.73
CA GLN A 128 17.97 7.73 -3.03
C GLN A 128 18.00 7.45 -4.53
N TRP A 129 18.69 8.31 -5.29
CA TRP A 129 18.83 8.17 -6.74
C TRP A 129 19.54 6.87 -7.18
N ASP A 130 20.31 6.27 -6.28
CA ASP A 130 20.98 4.99 -6.46
C ASP A 130 19.99 3.82 -6.63
N ALA A 131 18.75 3.95 -6.12
CA ALA A 131 17.71 2.92 -6.24
C ALA A 131 17.37 2.57 -7.70
N VAL A 132 17.56 3.50 -8.64
CA VAL A 132 17.38 3.26 -10.09
C VAL A 132 18.20 2.08 -10.57
N PHE A 133 19.42 1.94 -10.04
CA PHE A 133 20.38 0.94 -10.50
C PHE A 133 20.17 -0.45 -9.88
N ILE A 134 19.13 -0.62 -9.06
CA ILE A 134 18.71 -1.94 -8.57
C ILE A 134 18.19 -2.77 -9.75
N PRO A 135 17.16 -2.35 -10.51
CA PRO A 135 16.69 -3.08 -11.69
C PRO A 135 17.23 -2.56 -13.03
N LEU A 136 17.88 -1.39 -13.11
CA LEU A 136 18.32 -0.80 -14.38
C LEU A 136 19.84 -0.67 -14.49
N PHE A 137 20.38 -0.92 -15.70
CA PHE A 137 21.79 -0.70 -16.00
C PHE A 137 22.13 0.77 -16.27
N ALA A 138 21.16 1.54 -16.75
CA ALA A 138 21.29 2.95 -17.09
C ALA A 138 19.97 3.66 -16.83
N VAL A 139 20.02 4.98 -16.62
CA VAL A 139 18.83 5.81 -16.47
C VAL A 139 18.02 5.78 -17.77
N ARG A 140 16.81 5.21 -17.71
CA ARG A 140 15.87 5.15 -18.83
C ARG A 140 14.52 5.67 -18.39
N TYR A 141 14.01 6.67 -19.10
CA TYR A 141 12.65 7.16 -18.91
C TYR A 141 11.65 6.23 -19.64
N PRO A 142 10.45 5.98 -19.09
CA PRO A 142 9.91 6.52 -17.82
C PRO A 142 10.25 5.69 -16.57
N TRP A 143 11.02 4.60 -16.69
CA TRP A 143 11.24 3.62 -15.62
C TRP A 143 12.03 4.15 -14.43
N ALA A 144 13.09 4.93 -14.67
CA ALA A 144 13.94 5.47 -13.62
C ALA A 144 13.17 6.29 -12.55
N PRO A 145 12.36 7.31 -12.91
CA PRO A 145 11.61 8.06 -11.90
C PRO A 145 10.53 7.22 -11.20
N LEU A 146 9.92 6.23 -11.88
CA LEU A 146 8.96 5.32 -11.24
C LEU A 146 9.61 4.48 -10.14
N VAL A 147 10.81 3.95 -10.40
CA VAL A 147 11.56 3.17 -9.41
C VAL A 147 11.95 4.05 -8.21
N VAL A 148 12.40 5.30 -8.45
CA VAL A 148 12.73 6.24 -7.37
C VAL A 148 11.50 6.61 -6.55
N ALA A 149 10.35 6.86 -7.20
CA ALA A 149 9.10 7.15 -6.50
C ALA A 149 8.64 5.94 -5.67
N ALA A 150 8.72 4.72 -6.22
CA ALA A 150 8.38 3.49 -5.52
C ALA A 150 9.30 3.24 -4.31
N ASN A 151 10.60 3.54 -4.40
CA ASN A 151 11.54 3.49 -3.28
C ASN A 151 11.24 4.56 -2.23
N THR A 152 11.03 5.81 -2.66
CA THR A 152 10.86 6.97 -1.77
C THR A 152 9.55 6.88 -0.96
N PHE A 153 8.46 6.46 -1.61
CA PHE A 153 7.14 6.38 -1.01
C PHE A 153 6.71 4.94 -0.69
N ALA A 154 7.67 4.02 -0.55
CA ALA A 154 7.39 2.59 -0.36
C ALA A 154 6.42 2.31 0.80
N ALA A 155 6.58 3.02 1.92
CA ALA A 155 5.71 2.89 3.08
C ALA A 155 4.28 3.35 2.80
N GLN A 156 4.11 4.51 2.17
CA GLN A 156 2.80 5.05 1.84
C GLN A 156 2.09 4.23 0.74
N ILE A 157 2.85 3.69 -0.23
CA ILE A 157 2.33 2.76 -1.26
C ILE A 157 1.82 1.48 -0.62
N LEU A 158 2.58 0.91 0.33
CA LEU A 158 2.14 -0.28 1.07
C LEU A 158 0.90 0.00 1.92
N ALA A 159 0.88 1.16 2.60
CA ALA A 159 -0.26 1.63 3.36
C ALA A 159 -1.52 1.73 2.47
N ILE A 160 -1.49 2.50 1.39
CA ILE A 160 -2.68 2.67 0.55
C ILE A 160 -3.12 1.36 -0.10
N ALA A 161 -2.20 0.48 -0.51
CA ALA A 161 -2.53 -0.85 -1.00
C ALA A 161 -3.30 -1.68 0.05
N SER A 162 -2.92 -1.56 1.33
CA SER A 162 -3.55 -2.24 2.45
C SER A 162 -4.85 -1.60 2.95
N LEU A 163 -5.19 -0.39 2.51
CA LEU A 163 -6.34 0.37 3.01
C LEU A 163 -7.67 -0.41 2.95
N PRO A 164 -8.02 -1.13 1.87
CA PRO A 164 -9.29 -1.86 1.84
C PRO A 164 -9.38 -2.98 2.89
N LEU A 165 -8.26 -3.49 3.39
CA LEU A 165 -8.27 -4.47 4.49
C LEU A 165 -8.86 -3.90 5.77
N VAL A 166 -8.83 -2.58 5.99
CA VAL A 166 -9.52 -1.95 7.14
C VAL A 166 -11.00 -2.32 7.19
N ALA A 167 -11.65 -2.38 6.02
CA ALA A 167 -13.06 -2.74 5.90
C ALA A 167 -13.27 -4.24 5.63
N LEU A 168 -12.33 -4.90 4.94
CA LEU A 168 -12.46 -6.28 4.45
C LEU A 168 -11.92 -7.35 5.39
N TRP A 169 -11.15 -6.98 6.42
CA TRP A 169 -10.53 -7.94 7.34
C TRP A 169 -11.61 -8.74 8.09
N LYS A 170 -11.52 -10.07 8.04
CA LYS A 170 -12.48 -11.01 8.64
C LYS A 170 -13.92 -10.69 8.25
N VAL A 171 -14.11 -10.49 6.96
CA VAL A 171 -15.44 -10.32 6.36
C VAL A 171 -15.76 -11.50 5.45
N GLY A 172 -16.98 -12.01 5.60
CA GLY A 172 -17.54 -13.08 4.77
C GLY A 172 -18.07 -12.58 3.42
N PRO A 173 -18.25 -13.48 2.44
CA PRO A 173 -18.43 -13.13 1.03
C PRO A 173 -19.73 -12.39 0.69
N LYS A 174 -20.76 -12.47 1.55
CA LYS A 174 -22.08 -11.85 1.32
C LYS A 174 -22.28 -10.50 2.00
N GLN A 175 -21.20 -9.78 2.35
CA GLN A 175 -21.33 -8.46 2.95
C GLN A 175 -21.77 -7.41 1.91
N ARG A 176 -22.86 -6.68 2.22
CA ARG A 176 -23.35 -5.56 1.42
C ARG A 176 -22.54 -4.28 1.69
N GLY A 177 -22.49 -3.37 0.72
CA GLY A 177 -21.91 -2.03 0.89
C GLY A 177 -20.37 -1.98 0.99
N VAL A 178 -19.66 -3.04 0.55
CA VAL A 178 -18.18 -3.10 0.61
C VAL A 178 -17.51 -1.94 -0.12
N LEU A 179 -18.02 -1.55 -1.29
CA LEU A 179 -17.45 -0.44 -2.05
C LEU A 179 -17.66 0.90 -1.34
N GLU A 180 -18.84 1.10 -0.74
CA GLU A 180 -19.17 2.30 0.01
C GLU A 180 -18.25 2.46 1.23
N THR A 181 -18.11 1.41 2.04
CA THR A 181 -17.26 1.43 3.24
C THR A 181 -15.79 1.68 2.90
N VAL A 182 -15.26 1.04 1.84
CA VAL A 182 -13.88 1.28 1.40
C VAL A 182 -13.71 2.69 0.81
N SER A 183 -14.67 3.18 0.03
CA SER A 183 -14.59 4.53 -0.54
C SER A 183 -14.61 5.62 0.53
N ARG A 184 -15.41 5.43 1.60
CA ARG A 184 -15.40 6.29 2.78
C ARG A 184 -14.06 6.23 3.51
N ALA A 185 -13.50 5.05 3.71
CA ALA A 185 -12.17 4.87 4.31
C ALA A 185 -11.08 5.58 3.48
N LEU A 186 -11.14 5.49 2.15
CA LEU A 186 -10.24 6.18 1.24
C LEU A 186 -10.38 7.70 1.33
N ALA A 187 -11.61 8.22 1.39
CA ALA A 187 -11.84 9.66 1.55
C ALA A 187 -11.22 10.19 2.86
N VAL A 188 -11.37 9.46 3.97
CA VAL A 188 -10.76 9.83 5.26
C VAL A 188 -9.23 9.77 5.19
N TYR A 189 -8.68 8.72 4.55
CA TYR A 189 -7.24 8.56 4.37
C TYR A 189 -6.64 9.71 3.53
N LEU A 190 -7.27 10.07 2.42
CA LEU A 190 -6.83 11.20 1.58
C LEU A 190 -7.02 12.54 2.29
N ALA A 191 -8.10 12.72 3.05
CA ALA A 191 -8.33 13.93 3.84
C ALA A 191 -7.21 14.16 4.86
N TYR A 192 -6.67 13.11 5.48
CA TYR A 192 -5.51 13.21 6.38
C TYR A 192 -4.30 13.82 5.67
N TYR A 193 -3.94 13.30 4.49
CA TYR A 193 -2.81 13.82 3.71
C TYR A 193 -3.09 15.21 3.12
N ALA A 194 -4.35 15.52 2.81
CA ALA A 194 -4.74 16.86 2.38
C ALA A 194 -4.54 17.88 3.52
N VAL A 195 -4.91 17.54 4.75
CA VAL A 195 -4.64 18.39 5.93
C VAL A 195 -3.14 18.57 6.14
N GLU A 196 -2.34 17.52 6.00
CA GLU A 196 -0.87 17.60 6.08
C GLU A 196 -0.29 18.54 4.99
N ALA A 197 -0.75 18.41 3.74
CA ALA A 197 -0.33 19.26 2.64
C ALA A 197 -0.75 20.73 2.85
N LEU A 198 -1.98 20.99 3.31
CA LEU A 198 -2.45 22.34 3.62
C LEU A 198 -1.68 22.97 4.77
N ALA A 199 -1.41 22.21 5.84
CA ALA A 199 -0.64 22.69 6.99
C ALA A 199 0.79 23.05 6.58
N THR A 200 1.47 22.19 5.81
CA THR A 200 2.83 22.46 5.33
C THR A 200 2.88 23.62 4.34
N MET A 201 1.87 23.77 3.47
CA MET A 201 1.71 24.93 2.58
C MET A 201 1.53 26.23 3.36
N ALA A 202 0.63 26.24 4.36
CA ALA A 202 0.38 27.40 5.20
C ALA A 202 1.63 27.81 5.98
N CYS A 203 2.36 26.85 6.57
CA CYS A 203 3.62 27.11 7.26
C CYS A 203 4.70 27.67 6.31
N ALA A 204 4.83 27.14 5.09
CA ALA A 204 5.77 27.65 4.10
C ALA A 204 5.43 29.09 3.66
N GLY A 205 4.15 29.40 3.48
CA GLY A 205 3.68 30.75 3.15
C GLY A 205 3.83 31.76 4.30
N TRP A 206 3.62 31.32 5.54
CA TRP A 206 3.79 32.12 6.75
C TRP A 206 5.27 32.44 7.00
N LEU A 207 6.13 31.42 6.94
CA LEU A 207 7.57 31.53 7.20
C LEU A 207 8.39 31.88 5.96
N ARG A 208 7.78 32.57 4.98
CA ARG A 208 8.43 32.95 3.70
C ARG A 208 9.64 33.89 3.84
N ARG A 209 9.81 34.54 4.99
CA ARG A 209 10.97 35.39 5.31
C ARG A 209 11.97 34.72 6.26
N HIS A 210 11.71 33.48 6.67
CA HIS A 210 12.59 32.73 7.56
C HIS A 210 13.77 32.13 6.80
N LEU A 211 14.97 32.16 7.38
CA LEU A 211 16.21 31.68 6.75
C LEU A 211 16.12 30.22 6.29
N MET A 212 15.36 29.39 7.00
CA MET A 212 15.20 27.96 6.69
C MET A 212 14.08 27.64 5.68
N LEU A 213 13.48 28.64 5.00
CA LEU A 213 12.39 28.42 4.04
C LEU A 213 12.74 27.35 2.99
N TYR A 214 13.87 27.50 2.31
CA TYR A 214 14.27 26.60 1.23
C TYR A 214 14.97 25.33 1.72
N ARG A 215 15.40 25.30 2.98
CA ARG A 215 16.07 24.13 3.58
C ARG A 215 15.09 23.15 4.22
N VAL A 216 13.98 23.64 4.76
CA VAL A 216 13.05 22.82 5.56
C VAL A 216 11.61 22.96 5.10
N PHE A 217 11.08 24.18 5.01
CA PHE A 217 9.64 24.39 4.81
C PHE A 217 9.16 24.11 3.38
N SER A 218 9.87 24.63 2.38
CA SER A 218 9.52 24.43 0.96
C SER A 218 9.68 22.97 0.54
N PRO A 219 10.79 22.27 0.88
CA PRO A 219 10.92 20.85 0.58
C PRO A 219 9.80 20.01 1.21
N ARG A 220 9.41 20.28 2.46
CA ARG A 220 8.31 19.58 3.13
C ARG A 220 6.96 19.79 2.44
N PHE A 221 6.64 21.03 2.07
CA PHE A 221 5.44 21.34 1.30
C PHE A 221 5.44 20.60 -0.05
N MET A 222 6.56 20.63 -0.78
CA MET A 222 6.68 19.94 -2.07
C MET A 222 6.49 18.43 -1.92
N THR A 223 7.07 17.80 -0.90
CA THR A 223 6.89 16.36 -0.65
C THR A 223 5.47 16.03 -0.25
N ALA A 224 4.82 16.86 0.56
CA ALA A 224 3.43 16.62 0.97
C ALA A 224 2.46 16.75 -0.22
N GLY A 225 2.66 17.77 -1.08
CA GLY A 225 1.87 17.93 -2.30
C GLY A 225 2.07 16.79 -3.30
N LEU A 226 3.32 16.36 -3.53
CA LEU A 226 3.61 15.24 -4.41
C LEU A 226 3.07 13.91 -3.85
N LEU A 227 3.17 13.71 -2.54
CA LEU A 227 2.62 12.54 -1.87
C LEU A 227 1.09 12.50 -1.98
N LEU A 228 0.40 13.62 -1.78
CA LEU A 228 -1.07 13.68 -1.93
C LEU A 228 -1.50 13.29 -3.34
N LEU A 229 -0.89 13.90 -4.38
CA LEU A 229 -1.17 13.55 -5.77
C LEU A 229 -0.90 12.08 -6.08
N LEU A 230 0.19 11.53 -5.55
CA LEU A 230 0.53 10.11 -5.72
C LEU A 230 -0.54 9.23 -5.05
N LEU A 231 -0.99 9.57 -3.85
CA LEU A 231 -2.00 8.80 -3.13
C LEU A 231 -3.39 8.92 -3.77
N ASP A 232 -3.75 10.06 -4.37
CA ASP A 232 -4.99 10.18 -5.14
C ASP A 232 -5.00 9.20 -6.32
N VAL A 233 -3.90 9.17 -7.09
CA VAL A 233 -3.75 8.27 -8.24
C VAL A 233 -3.73 6.80 -7.80
N LEU A 234 -2.93 6.46 -6.80
CA LEU A 234 -2.85 5.08 -6.30
C LEU A 234 -4.12 4.62 -5.58
N GLY A 235 -4.85 5.53 -4.93
CA GLY A 235 -6.15 5.26 -4.34
C GLY A 235 -7.11 4.75 -5.39
N ILE A 236 -7.22 5.45 -6.52
CA ILE A 236 -8.07 5.03 -7.62
C ILE A 236 -7.54 3.74 -8.27
N LEU A 237 -6.25 3.70 -8.62
CA LEU A 237 -5.67 2.63 -9.43
C LEU A 237 -5.42 1.32 -8.69
N ILE A 238 -5.16 1.35 -7.38
CA ILE A 238 -4.86 0.16 -6.57
C ILE A 238 -6.07 -0.22 -5.72
N THR A 239 -6.63 0.73 -4.97
CA THR A 239 -7.65 0.37 -3.97
C THR A 239 -9.01 0.08 -4.61
N LEU A 240 -9.52 0.97 -5.48
CA LEU A 240 -10.84 0.77 -6.08
C LEU A 240 -10.85 -0.37 -7.11
N THR A 241 -9.83 -0.44 -7.95
CA THR A 241 -9.67 -1.57 -8.90
C THR A 241 -9.43 -2.89 -8.15
N GLY A 242 -8.66 -2.85 -7.06
CA GLY A 242 -8.37 -4.00 -6.22
C GLY A 242 -9.64 -4.55 -5.56
N VAL A 243 -10.44 -3.68 -4.96
CA VAL A 243 -11.74 -4.04 -4.36
C VAL A 243 -12.70 -4.58 -5.42
N ARG A 244 -12.77 -3.93 -6.60
CA ARG A 244 -13.61 -4.41 -7.70
C ARG A 244 -13.23 -5.83 -8.12
N SER A 245 -11.96 -6.08 -8.40
CA SER A 245 -11.44 -7.41 -8.74
C SER A 245 -11.65 -8.41 -7.59
N ASN A 246 -11.57 -7.94 -6.34
CA ASN A 246 -11.80 -8.77 -5.16
C ASN A 246 -13.25 -9.26 -5.09
N SER A 247 -14.19 -8.32 -5.20
CA SER A 247 -15.62 -8.59 -5.12
C SER A 247 -16.12 -9.43 -6.28
N LEU A 248 -15.64 -9.17 -7.51
CA LEU A 248 -16.04 -9.95 -8.70
C LEU A 248 -15.72 -11.44 -8.53
N ALA A 249 -14.46 -11.80 -8.26
CA ALA A 249 -14.09 -13.21 -8.18
C ALA A 249 -14.69 -13.93 -6.95
N ILE A 250 -15.07 -13.21 -5.90
CA ILE A 250 -15.83 -13.78 -4.78
C ILE A 250 -17.30 -13.99 -5.16
N SER A 251 -17.90 -13.03 -5.86
CA SER A 251 -19.28 -13.13 -6.34
C SER A 251 -19.47 -14.23 -7.39
N GLU A 252 -18.44 -14.54 -8.19
CA GLU A 252 -18.46 -15.65 -9.14
C GLU A 252 -18.62 -17.01 -8.45
N VAL A 253 -18.07 -17.17 -7.24
CA VAL A 253 -18.12 -18.44 -6.49
C VAL A 253 -19.31 -18.50 -5.53
N PHE A 254 -19.60 -17.40 -4.81
CA PHE A 254 -20.60 -17.39 -3.73
C PHE A 254 -21.91 -16.68 -4.09
N GLY A 255 -22.00 -16.12 -5.30
CA GLY A 255 -23.09 -15.25 -5.73
C GLY A 255 -22.95 -13.83 -5.15
N TRP A 256 -23.70 -12.89 -5.73
CA TRP A 256 -23.83 -11.55 -5.17
C TRP A 256 -24.63 -11.58 -3.87
N ALA A 257 -24.34 -10.62 -2.98
CA ALA A 257 -25.19 -10.37 -1.83
C ALA A 257 -26.51 -9.77 -2.34
N GLU A 258 -27.54 -10.61 -2.47
CA GLU A 258 -28.94 -10.18 -2.55
C GLU A 258 -29.26 -9.25 -1.37
#